data_AF-A0A673WYA5-F1
#
_entry.id   AF-A0A673WYA5-F1
#
_cell.length_a   1.000
_cell.length_b   1.000
_cell.length_c   1.000
_cell.angle_alpha   90.00
_cell.angle_beta   90.00
_cell.angle_gamma   90.00
#
_symmetry.space_group_name_H-M   'P 1'
#
loop_
_entity.id
_entity.type
_entity.pdbx_description
1 polymer ?
#
loop_
_entity_poly.entity_id
_entity_poly.type
_entity_poly.pdbx_seq_one_letter_code
_entity_poly.pdbx_strand_id
1 'polypeptide(L)'
;MDGLVSQIACGSHHTLVLASSGQLWAFGSGVKGQLGTGITEGSLRPTSVLLKRAPGGTATVTHNDMKISVGWNSNFIYTAESSEREQPIGRLDKAKLQKWLTMEQGNAEAEREISLMFSTSSSLVASFTKASEIPQAAGALTVDLEAASQVFDQLLNIPWIRKAVNIVPLVEHLCFSAAIIKSPEIFLILPTISLLHEDHNVMNMVMTLAVFINNHLNETAMKTLKDWWSSSLEPSIMTKHILMWKNALSFLLRNGLLVTHNPGVKLLLQLLKPLHKANKRAGRIQKVPASTFYVEEIIGNVIPWEDVKLWRIWSTREDTEETPVIFCRFPFVLNLICKMAVFNIHAHFTKEVHKLTHRLTVMCPPGTFTNDPESPPAPVFQLTLRRPSLIEDTFRQLGAADHDYFKRELVVQFVEDMKLSLVNKRDFFLHVFEELLAAESEMFMYNDTKTLVWFPAKPRVEEKSYFLFGVLCGMALYNHNIVHLPFPLALFKKMVGVKPSLEDLREFDPVVGGSLRYLLEDYTDDDVEENLDMTFTICIVLHSNLSCEISLDTICE
;
A
#
# COMPACT_ATOMS: atom_id res chain seq x y z
N MET A 1 20.28 -42.41 45.32
CA MET A 1 19.72 -42.58 43.98
C MET A 1 19.63 -44.07 43.77
N ASP A 2 18.43 -44.64 43.77
CA ASP A 2 18.26 -46.08 43.52
C ASP A 2 17.74 -46.25 42.09
N GLY A 3 18.58 -46.80 41.21
CA GLY A 3 18.27 -47.03 39.79
C GLY A 3 19.40 -46.63 38.84
N LEU A 4 19.40 -47.23 37.64
CA LEU A 4 20.32 -46.87 36.56
C LEU A 4 19.98 -45.46 36.05
N VAL A 5 20.99 -44.64 35.82
CA VAL A 5 20.82 -43.31 35.22
C VAL A 5 20.60 -43.46 33.72
N SER A 6 19.51 -42.88 33.19
CA SER A 6 19.19 -42.90 31.76
C SER A 6 19.71 -41.67 31.03
N GLN A 7 19.60 -40.47 31.64
CA GLN A 7 20.07 -39.22 31.05
C GLN A 7 20.61 -38.26 32.13
N ILE A 8 21.61 -37.47 31.76
CA ILE A 8 22.15 -36.38 32.57
C ILE A 8 22.21 -35.14 31.69
N ALA A 9 21.80 -33.99 32.22
CA ALA A 9 21.86 -32.71 31.53
C ALA A 9 22.32 -31.61 32.49
N CYS A 10 23.31 -30.80 32.08
CA CYS A 10 23.90 -29.75 32.90
C CYS A 10 23.58 -28.35 32.36
N GLY A 11 23.02 -27.48 33.21
CA GLY A 11 22.86 -26.05 32.94
C GLY A 11 24.03 -25.23 33.48
N SER A 12 23.85 -23.91 33.61
CA SER A 12 24.93 -23.00 34.03
C SER A 12 25.45 -23.28 35.45
N HIS A 13 24.55 -23.58 36.39
CA HIS A 13 24.88 -23.84 37.80
C HIS A 13 24.04 -24.97 38.42
N HIS A 14 23.42 -25.82 37.60
CA HIS A 14 22.56 -26.91 38.05
C HIS A 14 22.64 -28.11 37.11
N THR A 15 22.26 -29.28 37.61
CA THR A 15 22.27 -30.55 36.87
C THR A 15 20.97 -31.29 37.11
N LEU A 16 20.43 -31.85 36.04
CA LEU A 16 19.30 -32.78 36.06
C LEU A 16 19.78 -34.19 35.75
N VAL A 17 19.21 -35.16 36.45
CA VAL A 17 19.45 -36.58 36.25
C VAL A 17 18.11 -37.28 36.15
N LEU A 18 17.88 -37.95 35.02
CA LEU A 18 16.74 -38.83 34.83
C LEU A 18 17.20 -40.28 35.06
N ALA A 19 16.53 -40.98 35.96
CA ALA A 19 16.72 -42.41 36.15
C ALA A 19 15.89 -43.21 35.15
N SER A 20 16.30 -44.44 34.85
CA SER A 20 15.54 -45.39 34.01
C SER A 20 14.17 -45.76 34.61
N SER A 21 13.97 -45.52 35.91
CA SER A 21 12.67 -45.63 36.59
C SER A 21 11.73 -44.46 36.30
N GLY A 22 12.18 -43.44 35.55
CA GLY A 22 11.46 -42.20 35.30
C GLY A 22 11.49 -41.20 36.46
N GLN A 23 12.28 -41.47 37.50
CA GLN A 23 12.51 -40.50 38.58
C GLN A 23 13.47 -39.40 38.13
N LEU A 24 13.09 -38.15 38.35
CA LEU A 24 13.93 -36.98 38.07
C LEU A 24 14.58 -36.46 39.34
N TRP A 25 15.87 -36.18 39.25
CA TRP A 25 16.67 -35.57 40.31
C TRP A 25 17.32 -34.28 39.82
N ALA A 26 17.39 -33.28 40.68
CA ALA A 26 18.03 -32.00 40.40
C ALA A 26 18.96 -31.58 41.54
N PHE A 27 20.10 -30.97 41.22
CA PHE A 27 21.01 -30.36 42.18
C PHE A 27 21.78 -29.19 41.57
N GLY A 28 22.29 -28.30 42.42
CA GLY A 28 22.98 -27.05 42.09
C GLY A 28 22.26 -25.83 42.63
N SER A 29 22.38 -24.70 41.93
CA SER A 29 21.72 -23.44 42.27
C SER A 29 20.21 -23.53 42.03
N GLY A 30 19.40 -23.01 42.97
CA GLY A 30 17.94 -22.91 42.88
C GLY A 30 17.43 -21.47 42.77
N VAL A 31 18.33 -20.48 42.71
CA VAL A 31 18.02 -19.03 42.82
C VAL A 31 16.97 -18.53 41.83
N LYS A 32 16.83 -19.20 40.67
CA LYS A 32 15.87 -18.89 39.60
C LYS A 32 14.74 -19.93 39.50
N GLY A 33 14.58 -20.80 40.50
CA GLY A 33 13.64 -21.92 40.49
C GLY A 33 14.07 -23.07 39.56
N GLN A 34 15.32 -23.07 39.10
CA GLN A 34 15.85 -23.99 38.09
C GLN A 34 16.10 -25.41 38.60
N LEU A 35 15.73 -25.74 39.85
CA LEU A 35 15.71 -27.13 40.33
C LEU A 35 14.32 -27.78 40.19
N GLY A 36 13.27 -27.02 39.91
CA GLY A 36 11.91 -27.56 39.71
C GLY A 36 11.27 -28.16 40.96
N THR A 37 11.88 -28.01 42.14
CA THR A 37 11.40 -28.54 43.44
C THR A 37 10.28 -27.69 44.06
N GLY A 38 9.89 -26.58 43.42
CA GLY A 38 8.91 -25.63 43.95
C GLY A 38 9.45 -24.62 44.97
N ILE A 39 10.76 -24.68 45.27
CA ILE A 39 11.47 -23.74 46.14
C ILE A 39 12.65 -23.11 45.39
N THR A 40 13.10 -21.92 45.81
CA THR A 40 14.19 -21.16 45.17
C THR A 40 15.55 -21.33 45.87
N GLU A 41 15.65 -22.23 46.85
CA GLU A 41 16.91 -22.59 47.48
C GLU A 41 17.69 -23.60 46.63
N GLY A 42 19.01 -23.43 46.56
CA GLY A 42 19.89 -24.41 45.91
C GLY A 42 20.10 -25.65 46.77
N SER A 43 20.44 -26.77 46.13
CA SER A 43 20.78 -28.02 46.81
C SER A 43 22.03 -28.62 46.19
N LEU A 44 23.10 -28.80 46.97
CA LEU A 44 24.31 -29.49 46.51
C LEU A 44 24.16 -31.01 46.50
N ARG A 45 23.05 -31.54 47.01
CA ARG A 45 22.71 -32.96 46.98
C ARG A 45 21.61 -33.20 45.94
N PRO A 46 21.67 -34.29 45.18
CA PRO A 46 20.57 -34.66 44.28
C PRO A 46 19.25 -34.75 45.03
N THR A 47 18.32 -33.87 44.66
CA THR A 47 16.98 -33.77 45.26
C THR A 47 15.95 -34.26 44.25
N SER A 48 15.01 -35.09 44.71
CA SER A 48 13.95 -35.61 43.85
C SER A 48 12.99 -34.48 43.45
N VAL A 49 12.67 -34.42 42.17
CA VAL A 49 11.74 -33.43 41.59
C VAL A 49 10.40 -34.11 41.35
N LEU A 50 9.35 -33.62 42.01
CA LEU A 50 8.01 -34.19 41.90
C LEU A 50 7.32 -33.70 40.61
N LEU A 51 7.16 -34.58 39.64
CA LEU A 51 6.41 -34.29 38.41
C LEU A 51 4.90 -34.33 38.70
N LYS A 52 4.23 -33.17 38.70
CA LYS A 52 2.77 -33.09 38.81
C LYS A 52 2.13 -33.45 37.46
N ARG A 53 1.34 -34.51 37.43
CA ARG A 53 0.55 -34.93 36.25
C ARG A 53 -0.74 -34.10 36.18
N ALA A 54 -1.06 -33.57 35.00
CA ALA A 54 -2.36 -32.92 34.77
C ALA A 54 -3.50 -33.96 34.87
N PRO A 55 -4.59 -33.69 35.60
CA PRO A 55 -5.72 -34.61 35.68
C PRO A 55 -6.53 -34.51 34.39
N GLY A 56 -6.41 -35.50 33.49
CA GLY A 56 -7.22 -35.56 32.27
C GLY A 56 -6.70 -36.42 31.11
N GLY A 57 -5.47 -36.95 31.16
CA GLY A 57 -4.91 -37.76 30.06
C GLY A 57 -4.84 -39.25 30.38
N THR A 58 -5.76 -40.04 29.83
CA THR A 58 -5.75 -41.51 29.74
C THR A 58 -4.70 -42.00 28.72
N ALA A 59 -3.43 -41.74 29.02
CA ALA A 59 -2.32 -42.41 28.36
C ALA A 59 -1.33 -42.83 29.44
N THR A 60 -1.24 -44.12 29.73
CA THR A 60 -0.15 -44.70 30.52
C THR A 60 1.17 -44.48 29.76
N VAL A 61 1.77 -43.30 29.93
CA VAL A 61 3.12 -43.00 29.47
C VAL A 61 4.04 -43.97 30.18
N THR A 62 4.58 -44.92 29.44
CA THR A 62 5.68 -45.77 29.88
C THR A 62 6.89 -44.88 30.18
N HIS A 63 7.48 -45.03 31.37
CA HIS A 63 8.57 -44.18 31.88
C HIS A 63 9.84 -44.13 31.01
N ASN A 64 9.91 -44.88 29.91
CA ASN A 64 11.06 -44.97 29.01
C ASN A 64 11.17 -43.84 27.97
N ASP A 65 10.12 -43.03 27.75
CA ASP A 65 10.11 -42.03 26.65
C ASP A 65 10.35 -40.59 27.10
N MET A 66 10.67 -40.37 28.38
CA MET A 66 11.03 -39.04 28.89
C MET A 66 12.45 -38.66 28.46
N LYS A 67 12.59 -37.45 27.91
CA LYS A 67 13.88 -36.80 27.63
C LYS A 67 14.01 -35.51 28.42
N ILE A 68 15.21 -35.24 28.90
CA ILE A 68 15.55 -34.01 29.61
C ILE A 68 16.38 -33.09 28.72
N SER A 69 16.10 -31.79 28.77
CA SER A 69 16.94 -30.76 28.18
C SER A 69 17.05 -29.59 29.16
N VAL A 70 18.23 -29.00 29.23
CA VAL A 70 18.51 -27.87 30.12
C VAL A 70 19.08 -26.72 29.31
N GLY A 71 18.47 -25.56 29.47
CA GLY A 71 19.00 -24.28 29.03
C GLY A 71 19.83 -23.61 30.13
N TRP A 72 20.24 -22.37 29.90
CA TRP A 72 21.13 -21.63 30.80
C TRP A 72 20.61 -21.58 32.25
N ASN A 73 19.36 -21.15 32.44
CA ASN A 73 18.67 -21.06 33.74
C ASN A 73 17.30 -21.76 33.73
N SER A 74 17.01 -22.57 32.72
CA SER A 74 15.71 -23.20 32.50
C SER A 74 15.86 -24.67 32.19
N ASN A 75 14.84 -25.47 32.49
CA ASN A 75 14.81 -26.89 32.18
C ASN A 75 13.50 -27.27 31.51
N PHE A 76 13.57 -28.23 30.60
CA PHE A 76 12.42 -28.81 29.94
C PHE A 76 12.50 -30.33 30.04
N ILE A 77 11.34 -30.94 30.27
CA ILE A 77 11.15 -32.38 30.15
C ILE A 77 10.11 -32.55 29.06
N TYR A 78 10.41 -33.38 28.09
CA TYR A 78 9.49 -33.68 27.01
C TYR A 78 9.41 -35.18 26.84
N THR A 79 8.21 -35.67 26.55
CA THR A 79 7.98 -37.04 26.14
C THR A 79 7.95 -37.06 24.62
N ALA A 80 8.76 -37.90 23.99
CA ALA A 80 8.57 -38.17 22.57
C ALA A 80 7.28 -39.02 22.47
N GLU A 81 6.18 -38.45 21.99
CA GLU A 81 5.05 -39.28 21.60
C GLU A 81 5.50 -40.18 20.45
N SER A 82 5.52 -41.49 20.71
CA SER A 82 5.67 -42.53 19.70
C SER A 82 4.38 -42.62 18.88
N SER A 83 4.12 -41.57 18.11
CA SER A 83 3.18 -41.57 17.00
C SER A 83 4.02 -41.42 15.75
N GLU A 84 3.90 -42.38 14.82
CA GLU A 84 4.44 -42.27 13.47
C GLU A 84 3.78 -41.10 12.72
N ARG A 85 4.15 -39.86 13.02
CA ARG A 85 3.92 -38.69 12.16
C ARG A 85 4.83 -37.52 12.55
N GLU A 86 5.49 -37.02 11.51
CA GLU A 86 6.02 -35.66 11.37
C GLU A 86 7.34 -35.35 12.10
N GLN A 87 8.43 -35.93 11.58
CA GLN A 87 9.67 -35.17 11.57
C GLN A 87 9.45 -33.91 10.74
N PRO A 88 9.80 -32.69 11.22
CA PRO A 88 9.81 -31.51 10.38
C PRO A 88 10.78 -31.80 9.24
N ILE A 89 10.27 -31.83 8.00
CA ILE A 89 11.16 -31.90 6.86
C ILE A 89 12.02 -30.65 6.92
N GLY A 90 13.33 -30.87 6.96
CA GLY A 90 14.33 -29.82 7.04
C GLY A 90 14.25 -28.85 5.87
N ARG A 91 15.24 -27.95 5.81
CA ARG A 91 15.42 -26.96 4.74
C ARG A 91 15.27 -27.59 3.35
N LEU A 92 14.56 -26.94 2.43
CA LEU A 92 14.58 -27.30 1.01
C LEU A 92 16.01 -27.08 0.50
N ASP A 93 16.74 -28.16 0.31
CA ASP A 93 18.07 -28.11 -0.29
C ASP A 93 17.99 -28.22 -1.82
N LYS A 94 19.08 -27.82 -2.48
CA LYS A 94 19.18 -27.86 -3.94
C LYS A 94 19.07 -29.29 -4.49
N ALA A 95 19.55 -30.30 -3.77
CA ALA A 95 19.54 -31.68 -4.24
C ALA A 95 18.12 -32.25 -4.28
N LYS A 96 17.33 -31.98 -3.25
CA LYS A 96 15.91 -32.37 -3.14
C LYS A 96 15.05 -31.66 -4.18
N LEU A 97 15.29 -30.36 -4.38
CA LEU A 97 14.65 -29.61 -5.45
C LEU A 97 14.93 -30.22 -6.84
N GLN A 98 16.21 -30.50 -7.16
CA GLN A 98 16.58 -31.11 -8.44
C GLN A 98 16.03 -32.53 -8.60
N LYS A 99 15.95 -33.30 -7.52
CA LYS A 99 15.31 -34.63 -7.52
C LYS A 99 13.84 -34.51 -7.94
N TRP A 100 13.08 -33.57 -7.38
CA TRP A 100 11.67 -33.42 -7.75
C TRP A 100 11.48 -32.87 -9.17
N LEU A 101 12.32 -31.93 -9.60
CA LEU A 101 12.24 -31.34 -10.95
C LEU A 101 12.55 -32.34 -12.08
N THR A 102 13.34 -33.38 -11.80
CA THR A 102 13.73 -34.40 -12.79
C THR A 102 12.77 -35.59 -12.86
N MET A 103 11.80 -35.69 -11.94
CA MET A 103 10.81 -36.77 -11.93
C MET A 103 9.68 -36.52 -12.93
N GLU A 104 9.48 -37.47 -13.85
CA GLU A 104 8.36 -37.44 -14.82
C GLU A 104 6.98 -37.53 -14.14
N GLN A 105 6.87 -38.33 -13.07
CA GLN A 105 5.66 -38.47 -12.27
C GLN A 105 5.99 -38.57 -10.77
N GLY A 106 5.09 -38.05 -9.93
CA GLY A 106 5.19 -38.14 -8.48
C GLY A 106 5.00 -39.57 -7.97
N ASN A 107 5.80 -39.95 -6.98
CA ASN A 107 5.54 -41.15 -6.18
C ASN A 107 4.97 -40.73 -4.82
N ALA A 108 4.34 -41.67 -4.11
CA ALA A 108 3.68 -41.39 -2.83
C ALA A 108 4.61 -40.77 -1.77
N GLU A 109 5.90 -41.11 -1.82
CA GLU A 109 6.92 -40.52 -0.93
C GLU A 109 7.17 -39.05 -1.27
N ALA A 110 7.46 -38.72 -2.53
CA ALA A 110 7.71 -37.34 -2.97
C ALA A 110 6.48 -36.46 -2.79
N GLU A 111 5.27 -36.97 -3.08
CA GLU A 111 4.03 -36.24 -2.83
C GLU A 111 3.85 -35.92 -1.34
N ARG A 112 4.11 -36.89 -0.46
CA ARG A 112 4.08 -36.68 1.00
C ARG A 112 5.14 -35.69 1.46
N GLU A 113 6.36 -35.77 0.92
CA GLU A 113 7.43 -34.84 1.26
C GLU A 113 7.10 -33.41 0.86
N ILE A 114 6.57 -33.21 -0.34
CA ILE A 114 6.16 -31.88 -0.82
C ILE A 114 5.03 -31.36 0.07
N SER A 115 3.99 -32.16 0.32
CA SER A 115 2.87 -31.76 1.18
C SER A 115 3.33 -31.31 2.57
N LEU A 116 4.25 -32.05 3.19
CA LEU A 116 4.78 -31.74 4.52
C LEU A 116 5.77 -30.55 4.51
N MET A 117 6.42 -30.24 3.39
CA MET A 117 7.24 -29.02 3.26
C MET A 117 6.41 -27.74 3.27
N PHE A 118 5.20 -27.79 2.71
CA PHE A 118 4.29 -26.64 2.64
C PHE A 118 3.34 -26.55 3.84
N SER A 119 3.39 -27.49 4.79
CA SER A 119 2.50 -27.50 5.96
C SER A 119 2.99 -26.64 7.13
N THR A 120 4.27 -26.25 7.19
CA THR A 120 4.84 -25.48 8.30
C THR A 120 5.58 -24.22 7.88
N SER A 121 5.47 -23.17 8.70
CA SER A 121 6.13 -21.88 8.43
C SER A 121 7.65 -21.99 8.58
N SER A 122 8.12 -22.81 9.52
CA SER A 122 9.54 -23.06 9.77
C SER A 122 10.24 -23.69 8.57
N SER A 123 9.64 -24.69 7.92
CA SER A 123 10.23 -25.34 6.74
C SER A 123 10.38 -24.34 5.59
N LEU A 124 9.36 -23.52 5.31
CA LEU A 124 9.43 -22.52 4.24
C LEU A 124 10.41 -21.39 4.55
N VAL A 125 10.37 -20.81 5.75
CA VAL A 125 11.28 -19.71 6.13
C VAL A 125 12.73 -20.19 6.13
N ALA A 126 13.02 -21.37 6.71
CA ALA A 126 14.37 -21.93 6.74
C ALA A 126 14.92 -22.22 5.33
N SER A 127 14.06 -22.68 4.41
CA SER A 127 14.43 -22.97 3.01
C SER A 127 15.07 -21.77 2.33
N PHE A 128 14.51 -20.58 2.56
CA PHE A 128 14.90 -19.35 1.88
C PHE A 128 15.67 -18.36 2.77
N THR A 129 16.08 -18.74 3.98
CA THR A 129 16.95 -17.89 4.80
C THR A 129 18.32 -17.71 4.13
N LYS A 130 18.72 -16.45 3.93
CA LYS A 130 20.01 -16.06 3.34
C LYS A 130 21.16 -16.59 4.20
N ALA A 131 22.14 -17.24 3.58
CA ALA A 131 23.40 -17.57 4.24
C ALA A 131 24.22 -16.27 4.33
N SER A 132 24.17 -15.59 5.48
CA SER A 132 24.95 -14.37 5.71
C SER A 132 26.14 -14.69 6.61
N GLU A 133 27.35 -14.46 6.10
CA GLU A 133 28.59 -14.52 6.90
C GLU A 133 28.73 -13.30 7.83
N ILE A 134 27.97 -12.23 7.56
CA ILE A 134 27.96 -10.99 8.33
C ILE A 134 26.66 -10.91 9.15
N PRO A 135 26.71 -10.53 10.44
CA PRO A 135 25.51 -10.28 11.23
C PRO A 135 24.66 -9.18 10.58
N GLN A 136 23.46 -9.54 10.13
CA GLN A 136 22.54 -8.56 9.57
C GLN A 136 22.06 -7.61 10.67
N ALA A 137 21.80 -6.34 10.31
CA ALA A 137 21.25 -5.35 11.25
C ALA A 137 19.95 -5.88 11.86
N ALA A 138 19.72 -5.58 13.16
CA ALA A 138 18.51 -6.00 13.85
C ALA A 138 17.25 -5.54 13.10
N GLY A 139 16.41 -6.49 12.68
CA GLY A 139 15.18 -6.24 11.90
C GLY A 139 15.33 -6.32 10.38
N ALA A 140 16.51 -6.67 9.84
CA ALA A 140 16.68 -6.92 8.41
C ALA A 140 15.90 -8.16 7.93
N LEU A 141 15.47 -8.14 6.67
CA LEU A 141 14.80 -9.28 6.04
C LEU A 141 15.80 -10.40 5.79
N THR A 142 15.63 -11.51 6.51
CA THR A 142 16.53 -12.66 6.49
C THR A 142 16.28 -13.60 5.31
N VAL A 143 15.10 -13.54 4.69
CA VAL A 143 14.70 -14.45 3.61
C VAL A 143 14.95 -13.86 2.21
N ASP A 144 15.29 -14.73 1.26
CA ASP A 144 15.41 -14.44 -0.16
C ASP A 144 14.09 -14.71 -0.88
N LEU A 145 13.30 -13.65 -1.09
CA LEU A 145 11.97 -13.73 -1.70
C LEU A 145 12.03 -14.01 -3.21
N GLU A 146 13.11 -13.62 -3.88
CA GLU A 146 13.27 -13.84 -5.31
C GLU A 146 13.61 -15.31 -5.58
N ALA A 147 14.52 -15.88 -4.77
CA ALA A 147 14.78 -17.32 -4.78
C ALA A 147 13.50 -18.13 -4.44
N ALA A 148 12.72 -17.69 -3.45
CA ALA A 148 11.44 -18.34 -3.11
C ALA A 148 10.46 -18.32 -4.30
N SER A 149 10.27 -17.14 -4.89
CA SER A 149 9.41 -16.92 -6.05
C SER A 149 9.80 -17.82 -7.22
N GLN A 150 11.08 -17.87 -7.59
CA GLN A 150 11.56 -18.69 -8.70
C GLN A 150 11.38 -20.19 -8.45
N VAL A 151 11.67 -20.66 -7.23
CA VAL A 151 11.49 -22.07 -6.87
C VAL A 151 10.02 -22.48 -6.91
N PHE A 152 9.12 -21.65 -6.38
CA PHE A 152 7.69 -21.97 -6.42
C PHE A 152 7.14 -21.92 -7.83
N ASP A 153 7.55 -20.96 -8.66
CA ASP A 153 7.13 -20.91 -10.07
C ASP A 153 7.59 -22.17 -10.83
N GLN A 154 8.83 -22.63 -10.60
CA GLN A 154 9.33 -23.88 -11.19
C GLN A 154 8.54 -25.11 -10.71
N LEU A 155 8.31 -25.24 -9.40
CA LEU A 155 7.60 -26.38 -8.82
C LEU A 155 6.13 -26.44 -9.26
N LEU A 156 5.43 -25.30 -9.24
CA LEU A 156 3.99 -25.23 -9.52
C LEU A 156 3.65 -25.30 -11.02
N ASN A 157 4.65 -25.14 -11.89
CA ASN A 157 4.54 -25.44 -13.32
C ASN A 157 4.44 -26.95 -13.61
N ILE A 158 4.87 -27.81 -12.68
CA ILE A 158 4.78 -29.27 -12.82
C ILE A 158 3.43 -29.76 -12.27
N PRO A 159 2.53 -30.35 -13.08
CA PRO A 159 1.16 -30.66 -12.69
C PRO A 159 1.02 -31.58 -11.48
N TRP A 160 1.87 -32.61 -11.37
CA TRP A 160 1.80 -33.56 -10.25
C TRP A 160 2.27 -32.90 -8.94
N ILE A 161 3.32 -32.07 -8.98
CA ILE A 161 3.80 -31.30 -7.82
C ILE A 161 2.72 -30.33 -7.37
N ARG A 162 2.15 -29.59 -8.31
CA ARG A 162 1.05 -28.65 -8.05
C ARG A 162 -0.12 -29.30 -7.31
N LYS A 163 -0.46 -30.55 -7.64
CA LYS A 163 -1.50 -31.33 -6.95
C LYS A 163 -1.06 -31.80 -5.55
N ALA A 164 0.24 -32.06 -5.36
CA ALA A 164 0.79 -32.52 -4.08
C ALA A 164 0.98 -31.39 -3.05
N VAL A 165 1.15 -30.14 -3.50
CA VAL A 165 1.30 -28.97 -2.63
C VAL A 165 0.00 -28.74 -1.85
N ASN A 166 0.09 -28.81 -0.51
CA ASN A 166 -1.01 -28.52 0.39
C ASN A 166 -0.61 -27.48 1.43
N ILE A 167 -1.18 -26.28 1.32
CA ILE A 167 -0.87 -25.13 2.17
C ILE A 167 -1.97 -24.91 3.24
N VAL A 168 -3.09 -25.62 3.15
CA VAL A 168 -4.21 -25.48 4.10
C VAL A 168 -3.76 -25.70 5.55
N PRO A 169 -2.98 -26.76 5.89
CA PRO A 169 -2.51 -26.94 7.26
C PRO A 169 -1.69 -25.75 7.73
N LEU A 170 -0.83 -25.17 6.88
CA LEU A 170 -0.02 -24.02 7.26
C LEU A 170 -0.89 -22.82 7.66
N VAL A 171 -1.92 -22.51 6.88
CA VAL A 171 -2.83 -21.40 7.18
C VAL A 171 -3.56 -21.64 8.50
N GLU A 172 -4.04 -22.85 8.75
CA GLU A 172 -4.68 -23.23 10.01
C GLU A 172 -3.73 -23.08 11.21
N HIS A 173 -2.51 -23.60 11.11
CA HIS A 173 -1.51 -23.50 12.19
C HIS A 173 -1.12 -22.05 12.48
N LEU A 174 -1.05 -21.18 11.47
CA LEU A 174 -0.80 -19.76 11.65
C LEU A 174 -1.93 -19.11 12.47
N CYS A 175 -3.18 -19.45 12.19
CA CYS A 175 -4.33 -18.96 12.96
C CYS A 175 -4.27 -19.34 14.44
N PHE A 176 -3.87 -20.57 14.77
CA PHE A 176 -3.72 -21.00 16.18
C PHE A 176 -2.51 -20.36 16.88
N SER A 177 -1.50 -19.93 16.13
CA SER A 177 -0.22 -19.42 16.68
C SER A 177 -0.16 -17.89 16.79
N ALA A 178 -1.29 -17.20 16.58
CA ALA A 178 -1.40 -15.73 16.49
C ALA A 178 -0.60 -14.95 17.55
N ALA A 179 -0.73 -15.32 18.82
CA ALA A 179 -0.14 -14.58 19.93
C ALA A 179 1.39 -14.70 20.03
N ILE A 180 2.01 -15.65 19.32
CA ILE A 180 3.41 -16.05 19.52
C ILE A 180 4.31 -15.64 18.35
N ILE A 181 3.74 -15.28 17.18
CA ILE A 181 4.52 -14.96 15.98
C ILE A 181 5.26 -13.63 16.16
N LYS A 182 6.58 -13.71 16.44
CA LYS A 182 7.47 -12.55 16.53
C LYS A 182 8.14 -12.19 15.21
N SER A 183 8.18 -13.13 14.26
CA SER A 183 8.88 -13.00 12.98
C SER A 183 7.89 -13.24 11.82
N PRO A 184 7.48 -12.18 11.08
CA PRO A 184 6.42 -12.26 10.07
C PRO A 184 6.90 -12.62 8.65
N GLU A 185 8.08 -13.21 8.47
CA GLU A 185 8.67 -13.52 7.15
C GLU A 185 7.78 -14.44 6.32
N ILE A 186 7.04 -15.34 6.96
CA ILE A 186 6.11 -16.24 6.29
C ILE A 186 5.05 -15.46 5.48
N PHE A 187 4.60 -14.29 5.96
CA PHE A 187 3.64 -13.44 5.25
C PHE A 187 4.24 -12.73 4.03
N LEU A 188 5.57 -12.77 3.88
CA LEU A 188 6.27 -12.35 2.67
C LEU A 188 6.50 -13.50 1.69
N ILE A 189 6.64 -14.72 2.18
CA ILE A 189 6.82 -15.91 1.33
C ILE A 189 5.48 -16.32 0.73
N LEU A 190 4.39 -16.35 1.51
CA LEU A 190 3.09 -16.86 1.04
C LEU A 190 2.63 -16.22 -0.29
N PRO A 191 2.65 -14.88 -0.48
CA PRO A 191 2.19 -14.28 -1.74
C PRO A 191 3.04 -14.65 -2.96
N THR A 192 4.23 -15.21 -2.79
CA THR A 192 5.05 -15.71 -3.91
C THR A 192 4.55 -17.04 -4.48
N ILE A 193 3.67 -17.74 -3.75
CA ILE A 193 3.09 -19.01 -4.16
C ILE A 193 1.86 -18.77 -5.04
N SER A 194 1.91 -19.19 -6.31
CA SER A 194 0.84 -18.90 -7.28
C SER A 194 -0.54 -19.48 -6.91
N LEU A 195 -0.60 -20.57 -6.14
CA LEU A 195 -1.86 -21.18 -5.70
C LEU A 195 -2.75 -20.21 -4.90
N LEU A 196 -2.15 -19.27 -4.16
CA LEU A 196 -2.90 -18.26 -3.40
C LEU A 196 -3.49 -17.15 -4.27
N HIS A 197 -3.18 -17.12 -5.56
CA HIS A 197 -3.73 -16.14 -6.51
C HIS A 197 -4.98 -16.66 -7.23
N GLU A 198 -5.35 -17.91 -6.98
CA GLU A 198 -6.45 -18.60 -7.66
C GLU A 198 -7.76 -18.51 -6.88
N ASP A 199 -8.85 -18.30 -7.61
CA ASP A 199 -10.20 -18.06 -7.08
C ASP A 199 -10.67 -19.12 -6.07
N HIS A 200 -10.35 -20.40 -6.32
CA HIS A 200 -10.78 -21.51 -5.46
C HIS A 200 -10.17 -21.46 -4.05
N ASN A 201 -9.04 -20.78 -3.87
CA ASN A 201 -8.35 -20.64 -2.58
C ASN A 201 -8.71 -19.34 -1.85
N VAL A 202 -9.47 -18.44 -2.47
CA VAL A 202 -9.76 -17.11 -1.90
C VAL A 202 -10.47 -17.22 -0.55
N MET A 203 -11.56 -17.99 -0.48
CA MET A 203 -12.39 -18.06 0.73
C MET A 203 -11.71 -18.79 1.88
N ASN A 204 -11.08 -19.93 1.61
CA ASN A 204 -10.52 -20.78 2.67
C ASN A 204 -9.13 -20.33 3.13
N MET A 205 -8.36 -19.70 2.24
CA MET A 205 -6.96 -19.37 2.51
C MET A 205 -6.73 -17.86 2.55
N VAL A 206 -6.98 -17.15 1.45
CA VAL A 206 -6.61 -15.73 1.35
C VAL A 206 -7.42 -14.88 2.33
N MET A 207 -8.71 -15.14 2.46
CA MET A 207 -9.57 -14.45 3.44
C MET A 207 -9.16 -14.76 4.88
N THR A 208 -8.84 -16.01 5.18
CA THR A 208 -8.34 -16.44 6.49
C THR A 208 -7.03 -15.72 6.84
N LEU A 209 -6.10 -15.62 5.89
CA LEU A 209 -4.88 -14.82 6.03
C LEU A 209 -5.18 -13.33 6.21
N ALA A 210 -6.17 -12.79 5.50
CA ALA A 210 -6.53 -11.37 5.61
C ALA A 210 -7.09 -11.01 7.00
N VAL A 211 -7.96 -11.87 7.55
CA VAL A 211 -8.47 -11.76 8.92
C VAL A 211 -7.31 -11.87 9.91
N PHE A 212 -6.45 -12.87 9.73
CA PHE A 212 -5.30 -13.09 10.60
C PHE A 212 -4.37 -11.88 10.67
N ILE A 213 -3.92 -11.37 9.52
CA ILE A 213 -2.92 -10.30 9.47
C ILE A 213 -3.48 -9.01 10.07
N ASN A 214 -4.75 -8.68 9.84
CA ASN A 214 -5.33 -7.44 10.35
C ASN A 214 -5.73 -7.50 11.83
N ASN A 215 -6.29 -8.61 12.30
CA ASN A 215 -6.95 -8.67 13.61
C ASN A 215 -6.12 -9.39 14.68
N HIS A 216 -5.17 -10.25 14.28
CA HIS A 216 -4.48 -11.15 15.19
C HIS A 216 -2.96 -10.99 15.22
N LEU A 217 -2.37 -10.39 14.18
CA LEU A 217 -0.94 -10.12 14.15
C LEU A 217 -0.58 -9.00 15.13
N ASN A 218 0.41 -9.24 15.99
CA ASN A 218 0.84 -8.24 16.95
C ASN A 218 1.39 -6.97 16.27
N GLU A 219 1.30 -5.83 16.98
CA GLU A 219 1.67 -4.53 16.42
C GLU A 219 3.13 -4.44 15.98
N THR A 220 4.03 -5.13 16.68
CA THR A 220 5.47 -5.14 16.36
C THR A 220 5.72 -5.86 15.04
N ALA A 221 5.15 -7.04 14.84
CA ALA A 221 5.26 -7.81 13.60
C ALA A 221 4.57 -7.09 12.44
N MET A 222 3.40 -6.49 12.66
CA MET A 222 2.73 -5.67 11.64
C MET A 222 3.59 -4.46 11.24
N LYS A 223 4.27 -3.81 12.19
CA LYS A 223 5.21 -2.71 11.90
C LYS A 223 6.38 -3.21 11.05
N THR A 224 7.02 -4.31 11.46
CA THR A 224 8.12 -4.95 10.71
C THR A 224 7.70 -5.31 9.28
N LEU A 225 6.50 -5.86 9.10
CA LEU A 225 5.96 -6.20 7.78
C LEU A 225 5.78 -4.96 6.88
N LYS A 226 5.25 -3.86 7.43
CA LYS A 226 5.10 -2.57 6.72
C LYS A 226 6.45 -1.95 6.36
N ASP A 227 7.45 -2.10 7.24
CA ASP A 227 8.80 -1.63 6.99
C ASP A 227 9.43 -2.42 5.83
N TRP A 228 9.32 -3.75 5.83
CA TRP A 228 9.79 -4.60 4.73
C TRP A 228 9.06 -4.32 3.42
N TRP A 229 7.74 -4.08 3.44
CA TRP A 229 7.00 -3.64 2.25
C TRP A 229 7.60 -2.38 1.63
N SER A 230 8.08 -1.47 2.46
CA SER A 230 8.64 -0.19 2.03
C SER A 230 10.11 -0.25 1.61
N SER A 231 10.93 -1.08 2.26
CA SER A 231 12.39 -1.10 2.06
C SER A 231 12.88 -2.28 1.21
N SER A 232 12.27 -3.46 1.31
CA SER A 232 12.91 -4.73 0.93
C SER A 232 12.30 -5.43 -0.29
N LEU A 233 11.11 -5.02 -0.77
CA LEU A 233 10.50 -5.69 -1.93
C LEU A 233 10.96 -5.13 -3.27
N GLU A 234 11.41 -6.05 -4.12
CA GLU A 234 11.58 -5.84 -5.56
C GLU A 234 10.22 -5.70 -6.29
N PRO A 235 10.19 -5.05 -7.47
CA PRO A 235 8.95 -4.84 -8.24
C PRO A 235 8.18 -6.13 -8.58
N SER A 236 8.89 -7.21 -8.91
CA SER A 236 8.32 -8.55 -9.21
C SER A 236 7.51 -9.08 -8.02
N ILE A 237 8.15 -9.14 -6.85
CA ILE A 237 7.55 -9.64 -5.62
C ILE A 237 6.43 -8.72 -5.15
N MET A 238 6.61 -7.40 -5.23
CA MET A 238 5.56 -6.43 -4.89
C MET A 238 4.30 -6.64 -5.73
N THR A 239 4.48 -6.95 -7.02
CA THR A 239 3.36 -7.27 -7.91
C THR A 239 2.63 -8.52 -7.45
N LYS A 240 3.33 -9.60 -7.10
CA LYS A 240 2.70 -10.82 -6.55
C LYS A 240 1.93 -10.53 -5.25
N HIS A 241 2.48 -9.72 -4.36
CA HIS A 241 1.78 -9.29 -3.15
C HIS A 241 0.48 -8.53 -3.43
N ILE A 242 0.51 -7.58 -4.37
CA ILE A 242 -0.67 -6.79 -4.75
C ILE A 242 -1.71 -7.71 -5.39
N LEU A 243 -1.30 -8.57 -6.32
CA LEU A 243 -2.20 -9.45 -7.05
C LEU A 243 -2.93 -10.46 -6.15
N MET A 244 -2.27 -11.02 -5.14
CA MET A 244 -2.94 -11.95 -4.21
C MET A 244 -4.18 -11.30 -3.55
N TRP A 245 -4.02 -10.10 -2.99
CA TRP A 245 -5.13 -9.37 -2.34
C TRP A 245 -6.11 -8.79 -3.34
N LYS A 246 -5.63 -8.31 -4.50
CA LYS A 246 -6.44 -7.74 -5.57
C LYS A 246 -7.34 -8.80 -6.19
N ASN A 247 -6.83 -9.98 -6.50
CA ASN A 247 -7.59 -11.08 -7.09
C ASN A 247 -8.66 -11.57 -6.10
N ALA A 248 -8.34 -11.67 -4.81
CA ALA A 248 -9.34 -11.98 -3.78
C ALA A 248 -10.46 -10.94 -3.73
N LEU A 249 -10.13 -9.64 -3.80
CA LEU A 249 -11.12 -8.57 -3.84
C LEU A 249 -11.98 -8.65 -5.12
N SER A 250 -11.34 -8.88 -6.26
CA SER A 250 -11.99 -9.03 -7.57
C SER A 250 -12.95 -10.23 -7.57
N PHE A 251 -12.54 -11.36 -6.99
CA PHE A 251 -13.36 -12.55 -6.79
C PHE A 251 -14.61 -12.25 -5.95
N LEU A 252 -14.48 -11.56 -4.81
CA LEU A 252 -15.63 -11.21 -3.97
C LEU A 252 -16.63 -10.32 -4.71
N LEU A 253 -16.13 -9.32 -5.46
CA LEU A 253 -16.98 -8.41 -6.22
C LEU A 253 -17.69 -9.13 -7.36
N ARG A 254 -16.96 -9.91 -8.17
CA ARG A 254 -17.52 -10.64 -9.33
C ARG A 254 -18.61 -11.65 -8.93
N ASN A 255 -18.54 -12.19 -7.72
CA ASN A 255 -19.53 -13.13 -7.18
C ASN A 255 -20.63 -12.46 -6.36
N GLY A 256 -20.72 -11.12 -6.34
CA GLY A 256 -21.76 -10.39 -5.61
C GLY A 256 -21.67 -10.50 -4.08
N LEU A 257 -20.50 -10.86 -3.54
CA LEU A 257 -20.34 -11.15 -2.11
C LEU A 257 -20.15 -9.91 -1.24
N LEU A 258 -20.11 -8.70 -1.83
CA LEU A 258 -19.86 -7.43 -1.13
C LEU A 258 -20.77 -7.20 0.08
N VAL A 259 -22.07 -7.51 -0.04
CA VAL A 259 -23.05 -7.29 1.03
C VAL A 259 -22.86 -8.33 2.15
N THR A 260 -22.73 -9.60 1.78
CA THR A 260 -22.60 -10.72 2.72
C THR A 260 -21.25 -10.78 3.44
N HIS A 261 -20.18 -10.31 2.80
CA HIS A 261 -18.80 -10.41 3.28
C HIS A 261 -18.16 -9.02 3.40
N ASN A 262 -18.94 -8.01 3.79
CA ASN A 262 -18.49 -6.63 3.91
C ASN A 262 -17.22 -6.47 4.77
N PRO A 263 -17.12 -7.10 5.97
CA PRO A 263 -15.87 -7.06 6.75
C PRO A 263 -14.68 -7.63 5.98
N GLY A 264 -14.90 -8.71 5.21
CA GLY A 264 -13.86 -9.33 4.39
C GLY A 264 -13.28 -8.39 3.34
N VAL A 265 -14.15 -7.69 2.60
CA VAL A 265 -13.73 -6.68 1.61
C VAL A 265 -12.93 -5.56 2.28
N LYS A 266 -13.36 -5.09 3.46
CA LYS A 266 -12.65 -4.06 4.24
C LYS A 266 -11.23 -4.51 4.60
N LEU A 267 -11.07 -5.75 5.04
CA LEU A 267 -9.78 -6.33 5.43
C LEU A 267 -8.80 -6.40 4.25
N LEU A 268 -9.27 -6.78 3.06
CA LEU A 268 -8.44 -6.80 1.85
C LEU A 268 -7.97 -5.40 1.46
N LEU A 269 -8.86 -4.41 1.49
CA LEU A 269 -8.54 -3.01 1.22
C LEU A 269 -7.53 -2.44 2.24
N GLN A 270 -7.66 -2.83 3.51
CA GLN A 270 -6.74 -2.45 4.58
C GLN A 270 -5.33 -3.03 4.37
N LEU A 271 -5.18 -4.20 3.74
CA LEU A 271 -3.89 -4.80 3.40
C LEU A 271 -3.26 -4.19 2.14
N LEU A 272 -4.07 -3.82 1.16
CA LEU A 272 -3.60 -3.13 -0.04
C LEU A 272 -3.12 -1.70 0.25
N LYS A 273 -3.71 -1.01 1.23
CA LYS A 273 -3.37 0.37 1.60
C LYS A 273 -1.88 0.57 1.98
N PRO A 274 -1.27 -0.20 2.90
CA PRO A 274 0.14 -0.08 3.22
C PRO A 274 1.05 -0.46 2.05
N LEU A 275 0.68 -1.45 1.23
CA LEU A 275 1.41 -1.78 -0.02
C LEU A 275 1.41 -0.61 -1.01
N HIS A 276 0.27 0.06 -1.17
CA HIS A 276 0.17 1.26 -2.01
C HIS A 276 1.03 2.41 -1.45
N LYS A 277 1.02 2.62 -0.14
CA LYS A 277 1.87 3.63 0.52
C LYS A 277 3.37 3.31 0.32
N ALA A 278 3.75 2.04 0.44
CA ALA A 278 5.11 1.58 0.18
C ALA A 278 5.56 1.83 -1.27
N ASN A 279 4.64 1.70 -2.24
CA ASN A 279 4.91 2.00 -3.65
C ASN A 279 5.11 3.51 -3.93
N LYS A 280 4.50 4.40 -3.15
CA LYS A 280 4.49 5.87 -3.37
C LYS A 280 5.50 6.65 -2.51
N ARG A 281 6.56 6.02 -2.00
CA ARG A 281 7.47 6.66 -1.02
C ARG A 281 8.13 7.94 -1.60
N ALA A 282 8.11 9.02 -0.83
CA ALA A 282 8.62 10.33 -1.24
C ALA A 282 10.08 10.27 -1.70
N GLY A 283 10.38 10.91 -2.84
CA GLY A 283 11.73 10.98 -3.40
C GLY A 283 12.20 9.75 -4.19
N ARG A 284 11.33 8.74 -4.41
CA ARG A 284 11.65 7.58 -5.25
C ARG A 284 10.63 7.41 -6.38
N ILE A 285 11.08 6.89 -7.51
CA ILE A 285 10.22 6.45 -8.61
C ILE A 285 9.32 5.32 -8.07
N GLN A 286 8.06 5.29 -8.51
CA GLN A 286 7.13 4.21 -8.16
C GLN A 286 7.73 2.87 -8.57
N LYS A 287 7.75 1.88 -7.66
CA LYS A 287 8.30 0.55 -7.94
C LYS A 287 7.46 -0.22 -8.96
N VAL A 288 6.13 -0.06 -8.87
CA VAL A 288 5.16 -0.66 -9.78
C VAL A 288 4.15 0.39 -10.27
N PRO A 289 3.58 0.24 -11.47
CA PRO A 289 2.56 1.15 -11.98
C PRO A 289 1.35 1.27 -11.05
N ALA A 290 0.76 2.47 -10.97
CA ALA A 290 -0.47 2.69 -10.19
C ALA A 290 -1.64 1.82 -10.68
N SER A 291 -1.69 1.48 -11.97
CA SER A 291 -2.70 0.61 -12.57
C SER A 291 -2.70 -0.82 -12.03
N THR A 292 -1.59 -1.29 -11.47
CA THR A 292 -1.51 -2.62 -10.83
C THR A 292 -2.50 -2.75 -9.67
N PHE A 293 -2.85 -1.64 -9.01
CA PHE A 293 -3.82 -1.60 -7.91
C PHE A 293 -5.28 -1.48 -8.36
N TYR A 294 -5.56 -1.16 -9.63
CA TYR A 294 -6.93 -0.93 -10.09
C TYR A 294 -7.73 -2.25 -10.12
N VAL A 295 -8.97 -2.17 -9.63
CA VAL A 295 -9.93 -3.27 -9.57
C VAL A 295 -11.10 -2.92 -10.49
N GLU A 296 -11.15 -3.58 -11.64
CA GLU A 296 -12.14 -3.27 -12.69
C GLU A 296 -13.54 -3.72 -12.29
N GLU A 297 -13.64 -4.78 -11.49
CA GLU A 297 -14.88 -5.34 -10.95
C GLU A 297 -15.63 -4.39 -10.01
N ILE A 298 -15.03 -3.27 -9.60
CA ILE A 298 -15.76 -2.20 -8.90
C ILE A 298 -16.86 -1.64 -9.81
N ILE A 299 -16.58 -1.53 -11.12
CA ILE A 299 -17.58 -1.14 -12.11
C ILE A 299 -18.66 -2.23 -12.19
N GLY A 300 -19.91 -1.82 -11.96
CA GLY A 300 -21.07 -2.72 -11.99
C GLY A 300 -21.41 -3.36 -10.64
N ASN A 301 -20.44 -3.56 -9.73
CA ASN A 301 -20.70 -4.16 -8.42
C ASN A 301 -20.80 -3.15 -7.27
N VAL A 302 -20.21 -1.95 -7.42
CA VAL A 302 -20.30 -0.87 -6.44
C VAL A 302 -21.09 0.29 -7.05
N ILE A 303 -22.16 0.71 -6.37
CA ILE A 303 -22.97 1.86 -6.80
C ILE A 303 -22.24 3.14 -6.35
N PRO A 304 -21.66 3.95 -7.27
CA PRO A 304 -20.85 5.10 -6.87
C PRO A 304 -21.64 6.16 -6.10
N TRP A 305 -22.94 6.28 -6.38
CA TRP A 305 -23.84 7.20 -5.69
C TRP A 305 -23.96 6.88 -4.19
N GLU A 306 -24.21 5.62 -3.84
CA GLU A 306 -24.30 5.20 -2.45
C GLU A 306 -22.95 5.27 -1.75
N ASP A 307 -21.85 4.91 -2.44
CA ASP A 307 -20.50 4.98 -1.86
C ASP A 307 -20.09 6.42 -1.50
N VAL A 308 -20.36 7.40 -2.39
CA VAL A 308 -20.10 8.83 -2.10
C VAL A 308 -20.99 9.35 -0.97
N LYS A 309 -22.25 8.93 -0.92
CA LYS A 309 -23.17 9.30 0.15
C LYS A 309 -22.70 8.75 1.50
N LEU A 310 -22.31 7.47 1.56
CA LEU A 310 -21.71 6.88 2.75
C LEU A 310 -20.42 7.60 3.14
N TRP A 311 -19.55 7.89 2.19
CA TRP A 311 -18.31 8.64 2.43
C TRP A 311 -18.56 10.00 3.08
N ARG A 312 -19.59 10.75 2.64
CA ARG A 312 -19.99 12.02 3.26
C ARG A 312 -20.58 11.87 4.66
N ILE A 313 -21.45 10.88 4.86
CA ILE A 313 -22.08 10.64 6.18
C ILE A 313 -21.03 10.25 7.22
N TRP A 314 -20.02 9.48 6.80
CA TRP A 314 -18.97 8.94 7.64
C TRP A 314 -17.66 9.73 7.57
N SER A 315 -17.64 10.92 6.97
CA SER A 315 -16.41 11.73 6.90
C SER A 315 -16.04 12.36 8.25
N THR A 316 -17.01 12.53 9.14
CA THR A 316 -16.84 13.13 10.48
C THR A 316 -16.95 12.11 11.62
N ARG A 317 -17.10 10.81 11.30
CA ARG A 317 -17.31 9.73 12.27
C ARG A 317 -16.08 8.83 12.33
N GLU A 318 -15.83 8.28 13.50
CA GLU A 318 -14.82 7.23 13.67
C GLU A 318 -15.30 5.90 13.08
N ASP A 319 -14.33 5.10 12.61
CA ASP A 319 -14.61 3.80 12.04
C ASP A 319 -14.84 2.77 13.15
N THR A 320 -16.00 2.13 13.08
CA THR A 320 -16.38 0.99 13.91
C THR A 320 -16.34 -0.31 13.11
N GLU A 321 -16.48 -1.45 13.78
CA GLU A 321 -16.63 -2.76 13.13
C GLU A 321 -17.85 -2.81 12.20
N GLU A 322 -18.93 -2.11 12.55
CA GLU A 322 -20.17 -2.01 11.77
C GLU A 322 -20.06 -1.03 10.58
N THR A 323 -18.99 -0.24 10.51
CA THR A 323 -18.83 0.73 9.43
C THR A 323 -18.68 0.00 8.11
N PRO A 324 -19.59 0.22 7.13
CA PRO A 324 -19.54 -0.47 5.87
C PRO A 324 -18.25 -0.12 5.11
N VAL A 325 -17.87 -1.00 4.19
CA VAL A 325 -16.84 -0.67 3.20
C VAL A 325 -17.25 0.59 2.42
N ILE A 326 -16.33 1.56 2.39
CA ILE A 326 -16.46 2.80 1.63
C ILE A 326 -15.25 2.89 0.69
N PHE A 327 -15.45 2.63 -0.60
CA PHE A 327 -14.38 2.60 -1.60
C PHE A 327 -13.75 3.97 -1.85
N CYS A 328 -14.51 5.06 -1.67
CA CYS A 328 -14.00 6.44 -1.70
C CYS A 328 -12.83 6.69 -0.73
N ARG A 329 -12.68 5.88 0.34
CA ARG A 329 -11.54 5.95 1.28
C ARG A 329 -10.28 5.23 0.77
N PHE A 330 -10.40 4.48 -0.32
CA PHE A 330 -9.33 3.73 -0.97
C PHE A 330 -9.20 4.13 -2.45
N PRO A 331 -8.96 5.42 -2.78
CA PRO A 331 -8.95 5.90 -4.16
C PRO A 331 -7.89 5.24 -5.05
N PHE A 332 -6.90 4.55 -4.48
CA PHE A 332 -5.87 3.84 -5.24
C PHE A 332 -6.38 2.57 -5.94
N VAL A 333 -7.50 1.98 -5.51
CA VAL A 333 -8.12 0.84 -6.23
C VAL A 333 -9.06 1.27 -7.35
N LEU A 334 -9.41 2.56 -7.39
CA LEU A 334 -10.32 3.13 -8.38
C LEU A 334 -9.53 3.48 -9.66
N ASN A 335 -9.97 2.94 -10.80
CA ASN A 335 -9.49 3.39 -12.11
C ASN A 335 -9.98 4.83 -12.42
N LEU A 336 -9.58 5.37 -13.58
CA LEU A 336 -9.93 6.74 -13.95
C LEU A 336 -11.46 6.95 -14.06
N ILE A 337 -12.17 5.99 -14.64
CA ILE A 337 -13.63 6.07 -14.83
C ILE A 337 -14.33 6.18 -13.47
N CYS A 338 -13.98 5.32 -12.52
CA CYS A 338 -14.52 5.35 -11.16
C CYS A 338 -14.18 6.66 -10.43
N LYS A 339 -12.94 7.15 -10.55
CA LYS A 339 -12.53 8.43 -9.94
C LYS A 339 -13.33 9.61 -10.48
N MET A 340 -13.54 9.67 -11.80
CA MET A 340 -14.37 10.69 -12.44
C MET A 340 -15.82 10.60 -11.95
N ALA A 341 -16.39 9.39 -11.87
CA ALA A 341 -17.75 9.20 -11.34
C ALA A 341 -17.88 9.70 -9.90
N VAL A 342 -16.95 9.32 -9.01
CA VAL A 342 -16.90 9.77 -7.61
C VAL A 342 -16.81 11.30 -7.52
N PHE A 343 -15.88 11.91 -8.28
CA PHE A 343 -15.72 13.35 -8.32
C PHE A 343 -17.00 14.05 -8.78
N ASN A 344 -17.62 13.55 -9.85
CA ASN A 344 -18.81 14.16 -10.43
C ASN A 344 -20.03 14.07 -9.50
N ILE A 345 -20.24 12.91 -8.89
CA ILE A 345 -21.29 12.70 -7.90
C ILE A 345 -21.05 13.57 -6.68
N HIS A 346 -19.80 13.68 -6.22
CA HIS A 346 -19.46 14.58 -5.13
C HIS A 346 -19.78 16.04 -5.48
N ALA A 347 -19.42 16.52 -6.67
CA ALA A 347 -19.74 17.88 -7.12
C ALA A 347 -21.26 18.12 -7.15
N HIS A 348 -22.02 17.16 -7.69
CA HIS A 348 -23.48 17.24 -7.71
C HIS A 348 -24.08 17.31 -6.30
N PHE A 349 -23.70 16.41 -5.39
CA PHE A 349 -24.18 16.44 -4.00
C PHE A 349 -23.89 17.78 -3.32
N THR A 350 -22.69 18.34 -3.51
CA THR A 350 -22.36 19.65 -2.93
C THR A 350 -23.29 20.73 -3.45
N LYS A 351 -23.56 20.78 -4.76
CA LYS A 351 -24.47 21.77 -5.35
C LYS A 351 -25.90 21.62 -4.81
N GLU A 352 -26.40 20.39 -4.69
CA GLU A 352 -27.74 20.12 -4.15
C GLU A 352 -27.87 20.47 -2.67
N VAL A 353 -26.82 20.25 -1.86
CA VAL A 353 -26.80 20.69 -0.46
C VAL A 353 -26.97 22.21 -0.36
N HIS A 354 -26.25 22.99 -1.16
CA HIS A 354 -26.41 24.46 -1.15
C HIS A 354 -27.82 24.91 -1.57
N LYS A 355 -28.41 24.27 -2.59
CA LYS A 355 -29.80 24.55 -3.02
C LYS A 355 -30.80 24.21 -1.91
N LEU A 356 -30.60 23.08 -1.22
CA LEU A 356 -31.45 22.65 -0.11
C LEU A 356 -31.32 23.60 1.09
N THR A 357 -30.09 23.96 1.48
CA THR A 357 -29.83 24.92 2.57
C THR A 357 -30.53 26.24 2.28
N HIS A 358 -30.37 26.80 1.08
CA HIS A 358 -31.08 28.03 0.68
C HIS A 358 -32.60 27.89 0.82
N ARG A 359 -33.19 26.81 0.28
CA ARG A 359 -34.63 26.55 0.37
C ARG A 359 -35.11 26.47 1.82
N LEU A 360 -34.37 25.78 2.68
CA LEU A 360 -34.71 25.65 4.11
C LEU A 360 -34.63 27.00 4.82
N THR A 361 -33.59 27.79 4.58
CA THR A 361 -33.45 29.14 5.19
C THR A 361 -34.55 30.10 4.74
N VAL A 362 -34.97 30.05 3.47
CA VAL A 362 -36.06 30.91 2.95
C VAL A 362 -37.44 30.47 3.46
N MET A 363 -37.66 29.16 3.67
CA MET A 363 -38.95 28.63 4.11
C MET A 363 -39.16 28.70 5.63
N CYS A 364 -38.08 28.68 6.43
CA CYS A 364 -38.17 28.67 7.89
C CYS A 364 -38.18 30.11 8.47
N PRO A 365 -38.90 30.35 9.59
CA PRO A 365 -38.85 31.64 10.28
C PRO A 365 -37.43 31.99 10.79
N PRO A 366 -37.07 33.28 10.87
CA PRO A 366 -35.81 33.71 11.49
C PRO A 366 -35.72 33.24 12.96
N GLY A 367 -34.56 32.71 13.35
CA GLY A 367 -34.29 32.13 14.67
C GLY A 367 -34.50 30.61 14.76
N THR A 368 -34.77 29.93 13.65
CA THR A 368 -34.98 28.47 13.63
C THR A 368 -33.67 27.69 13.72
N PHE A 369 -32.58 28.24 13.19
CA PHE A 369 -31.26 27.62 13.23
C PHE A 369 -30.32 28.36 14.19
N THR A 370 -29.42 27.62 14.83
CA THR A 370 -28.51 28.13 15.87
C THR A 370 -27.56 29.22 15.36
N ASN A 371 -27.37 29.33 14.05
CA ASN A 371 -26.57 30.33 13.35
C ASN A 371 -27.34 30.85 12.13
N ASP A 372 -28.50 31.48 12.32
CA ASP A 372 -29.24 32.06 11.20
C ASP A 372 -28.46 33.24 10.59
N PRO A 373 -28.04 33.15 9.31
CA PRO A 373 -27.39 34.27 8.64
C PRO A 373 -28.39 35.42 8.41
N GLU A 374 -27.93 36.68 8.46
CA GLU A 374 -28.76 37.87 8.21
C GLU A 374 -29.48 37.86 6.85
N SER A 375 -28.97 37.07 5.89
CA SER A 375 -29.54 36.86 4.57
C SER A 375 -29.41 35.38 4.16
N PRO A 376 -30.41 34.79 3.47
CA PRO A 376 -30.32 33.42 3.00
C PRO A 376 -29.14 33.26 2.02
N PRO A 377 -28.27 32.27 2.21
CA PRO A 377 -27.10 32.09 1.35
C PRO A 377 -27.56 31.81 -0.08
N ALA A 378 -26.97 32.50 -1.07
CA ALA A 378 -27.34 32.33 -2.48
C ALA A 378 -27.13 30.87 -2.94
N PRO A 379 -28.09 30.21 -3.60
CA PRO A 379 -27.97 28.80 -3.97
C PRO A 379 -27.03 28.58 -5.17
N VAL A 380 -26.74 29.65 -5.90
CA VAL A 380 -25.97 29.66 -7.15
C VAL A 380 -24.83 30.66 -7.04
N PHE A 381 -23.79 30.43 -7.85
CA PHE A 381 -22.77 31.43 -8.14
C PHE A 381 -23.02 31.97 -9.55
N GLN A 382 -23.47 33.22 -9.62
CA GLN A 382 -23.82 33.87 -10.88
C GLN A 382 -22.68 34.76 -11.36
N LEU A 383 -22.24 34.53 -12.60
CA LEU A 383 -21.33 35.41 -13.32
C LEU A 383 -22.12 36.23 -14.33
N THR A 384 -22.03 37.55 -14.23
CA THR A 384 -22.63 38.48 -15.19
C THR A 384 -21.53 39.11 -16.03
N LEU A 385 -21.43 38.72 -17.30
CA LEU A 385 -20.24 38.97 -18.13
C LEU A 385 -20.60 39.77 -19.39
N ARG A 386 -19.71 40.65 -19.82
CA ARG A 386 -19.77 41.31 -21.14
C ARG A 386 -18.83 40.60 -22.09
N ARG A 387 -19.29 40.26 -23.30
CA ARG A 387 -18.45 39.56 -24.30
C ARG A 387 -17.16 40.33 -24.64
N PRO A 388 -17.19 41.68 -24.81
CA PRO A 388 -15.96 42.44 -25.11
C PRO A 388 -14.95 42.56 -23.96
N SER A 389 -15.34 42.22 -22.73
CA SER A 389 -14.52 42.39 -21.52
C SER A 389 -14.50 41.11 -20.69
N LEU A 390 -14.49 39.95 -21.37
CA LEU A 390 -14.74 38.65 -20.77
C LEU A 390 -13.75 38.33 -19.64
N ILE A 391 -12.45 38.46 -19.89
CA ILE A 391 -11.39 38.19 -18.89
C ILE A 391 -11.51 39.14 -17.71
N GLU A 392 -11.65 40.45 -17.95
CA GLU A 392 -11.72 41.47 -16.91
C GLU A 392 -12.92 41.23 -15.97
N ASP A 393 -14.11 41.03 -16.55
CA ASP A 393 -15.34 40.79 -15.79
C ASP A 393 -15.25 39.50 -14.98
N THR A 394 -14.65 38.46 -15.56
CA THR A 394 -14.45 37.16 -14.92
C THR A 394 -13.50 37.29 -13.74
N PHE A 395 -12.29 37.82 -13.94
CA PHE A 395 -11.30 37.93 -12.88
C PHE A 395 -11.73 38.88 -11.77
N ARG A 396 -12.45 39.96 -12.09
CA ARG A 396 -13.04 40.85 -11.09
C ARG A 396 -14.06 40.12 -10.21
N GLN A 397 -14.98 39.36 -10.79
CA GLN A 397 -16.02 38.64 -10.04
C GLN A 397 -15.46 37.45 -9.26
N LEU A 398 -14.55 36.68 -9.85
CA LEU A 398 -13.87 35.59 -9.15
C LEU A 398 -13.00 36.12 -8.01
N GLY A 399 -12.28 37.22 -8.25
CA GLY A 399 -11.41 37.84 -7.25
C GLY A 399 -12.14 38.53 -6.10
N ALA A 400 -13.45 38.76 -6.23
CA ALA A 400 -14.32 39.31 -5.19
C ALA A 400 -15.17 38.25 -4.49
N ALA A 401 -15.25 37.03 -5.02
CA ALA A 401 -16.08 35.95 -4.48
C ALA A 401 -15.34 35.13 -3.42
N ASP A 402 -16.06 34.73 -2.37
CA ASP A 402 -15.54 33.78 -1.40
C ASP A 402 -15.42 32.37 -2.01
N HIS A 403 -14.44 31.61 -1.53
CA HIS A 403 -14.14 30.25 -2.01
C HIS A 403 -15.33 29.28 -1.91
N ASP A 404 -16.28 29.54 -1.01
CA ASP A 404 -17.50 28.74 -0.88
C ASP A 404 -18.40 28.85 -2.12
N TYR A 405 -18.45 30.02 -2.77
CA TYR A 405 -19.28 30.23 -3.96
C TYR A 405 -18.86 29.35 -5.13
N PHE A 406 -17.56 29.04 -5.28
CA PHE A 406 -17.07 28.18 -6.36
C PHE A 406 -17.61 26.74 -6.28
N LYS A 407 -18.14 26.33 -5.12
CA LYS A 407 -18.76 25.02 -4.91
C LYS A 407 -20.24 24.98 -5.24
N ARG A 408 -20.86 26.15 -5.48
CA ARG A 408 -22.28 26.29 -5.78
C ARG A 408 -22.56 26.03 -7.27
N GLU A 409 -23.84 25.97 -7.63
CA GLU A 409 -24.22 25.83 -9.03
C GLU A 409 -23.80 27.08 -9.81
N LEU A 410 -22.94 26.90 -10.82
CA LEU A 410 -22.54 28.01 -11.69
C LEU A 410 -23.67 28.38 -12.63
N VAL A 411 -23.94 29.68 -12.72
CA VAL A 411 -24.85 30.29 -13.69
C VAL A 411 -24.09 31.38 -14.42
N VAL A 412 -24.09 31.35 -15.75
CA VAL A 412 -23.45 32.39 -16.56
C VAL A 412 -24.51 33.15 -17.34
N GLN A 413 -24.49 34.47 -17.18
CA GLN A 413 -25.37 35.41 -17.85
C GLN A 413 -24.52 36.41 -18.63
N PHE A 414 -24.76 36.50 -19.95
CA PHE A 414 -24.16 37.55 -20.77
C PHE A 414 -25.07 38.77 -20.77
N VAL A 415 -24.51 39.96 -20.63
CA VAL A 415 -25.31 41.21 -20.61
C VAL A 415 -26.06 41.40 -21.93
N GLU A 416 -25.49 40.93 -23.03
CA GLU A 416 -26.03 41.01 -24.38
C GLU A 416 -27.13 39.95 -24.65
N ASP A 417 -27.18 38.88 -23.85
CA ASP A 417 -28.21 37.84 -23.95
C ASP A 417 -28.74 37.46 -22.56
N MET A 418 -29.90 38.03 -22.23
CA MET A 418 -30.57 37.81 -20.94
C MET A 418 -31.14 36.39 -20.78
N LYS A 419 -31.06 35.52 -21.79
CA LYS A 419 -31.52 34.13 -21.67
C LYS A 419 -30.49 33.30 -20.92
N LEU A 420 -30.91 32.72 -19.79
CA LEU A 420 -30.15 31.72 -19.07
C LEU A 420 -30.22 30.38 -19.82
N SER A 421 -29.07 29.89 -20.28
CA SER A 421 -28.98 28.59 -20.95
C SER A 421 -27.79 27.78 -20.44
N LEU A 422 -27.89 26.45 -20.55
CA LEU A 422 -26.73 25.57 -20.32
C LEU A 422 -25.62 25.80 -21.34
N VAL A 423 -25.97 26.34 -22.51
CA VAL A 423 -25.02 26.68 -23.58
C VAL A 423 -24.11 27.83 -23.14
N ASN A 424 -24.64 28.83 -22.43
CA ASN A 424 -23.86 29.97 -21.94
C ASN A 424 -22.68 29.54 -21.07
N LYS A 425 -22.85 28.48 -20.25
CA LYS A 425 -21.75 27.94 -19.44
C LYS A 425 -20.65 27.33 -20.30
N ARG A 426 -21.02 26.58 -21.34
CA ARG A 426 -20.05 25.94 -22.24
C ARG A 426 -19.29 26.98 -23.05
N ASP A 427 -20.03 27.91 -23.63
CA ASP A 427 -19.48 29.01 -24.40
C ASP A 427 -18.55 29.86 -23.53
N PHE A 428 -18.96 30.17 -22.29
CA PHE A 428 -18.11 30.92 -21.37
C PHE A 428 -16.74 30.29 -21.18
N PHE A 429 -16.70 29.01 -20.80
CA PHE A 429 -15.41 28.33 -20.60
C PHE A 429 -14.62 28.21 -21.91
N LEU A 430 -15.28 27.97 -23.04
CA LEU A 430 -14.59 27.93 -24.33
C LEU A 430 -13.86 29.26 -24.61
N HIS A 431 -14.61 30.37 -24.65
CA HIS A 431 -14.07 31.66 -25.04
C HIS A 431 -13.09 32.22 -24.00
N VAL A 432 -13.35 32.04 -22.70
CA VAL A 432 -12.43 32.55 -21.68
C VAL A 432 -11.09 31.83 -21.72
N PHE A 433 -11.06 30.51 -21.96
CA PHE A 433 -9.80 29.78 -22.09
C PHE A 433 -9.09 30.08 -23.42
N GLU A 434 -9.84 30.27 -24.52
CA GLU A 434 -9.26 30.72 -25.78
C GLU A 434 -8.57 32.09 -25.63
N GLU A 435 -9.24 33.08 -25.03
CA GLU A 435 -8.65 34.41 -24.81
C GLU A 435 -7.48 34.37 -23.82
N LEU A 436 -7.56 33.59 -22.73
CA LEU A 436 -6.49 33.49 -21.73
C LEU A 436 -5.23 32.79 -22.28
N LEU A 437 -5.40 31.83 -23.20
CA LEU A 437 -4.29 31.11 -23.83
C LEU A 437 -3.77 31.82 -25.10
N ALA A 438 -4.46 32.85 -25.58
CA ALA A 438 -4.03 33.65 -26.71
C ALA A 438 -2.74 34.43 -26.38
N ALA A 439 -1.93 34.73 -27.39
CA ALA A 439 -0.66 35.44 -27.18
C ALA A 439 -0.87 36.87 -26.62
N GLU A 440 -2.02 37.46 -26.94
CA GLU A 440 -2.46 38.79 -26.53
C GLU A 440 -2.72 38.89 -25.02
N SER A 441 -2.97 37.77 -24.33
CA SER A 441 -3.17 37.75 -22.88
C SER A 441 -1.87 37.99 -22.11
N GLU A 442 -0.73 37.72 -22.75
CA GLU A 442 0.63 37.73 -22.18
C GLU A 442 0.81 36.86 -20.91
N MET A 443 -0.17 36.00 -20.59
CA MET A 443 -0.11 35.14 -19.40
C MET A 443 0.84 33.95 -19.58
N PHE A 444 0.96 33.44 -20.81
CA PHE A 444 1.75 32.25 -21.10
C PHE A 444 2.67 32.49 -22.31
N MET A 445 3.78 31.76 -22.34
CA MET A 445 4.66 31.68 -23.50
C MET A 445 4.41 30.37 -24.25
N TYR A 446 4.54 30.40 -25.57
CA TYR A 446 4.50 29.20 -26.39
C TYR A 446 5.91 28.65 -26.61
N ASN A 447 6.03 27.33 -26.75
CA ASN A 447 7.26 26.72 -27.26
C ASN A 447 7.47 27.06 -28.75
N ASP A 448 8.65 26.75 -29.28
CA ASP A 448 9.03 27.10 -30.66
C ASP A 448 8.06 26.54 -31.72
N THR A 449 7.50 25.35 -31.48
CA THR A 449 6.51 24.72 -32.37
C THR A 449 5.09 25.27 -32.20
N LYS A 450 4.85 26.16 -31.23
CA LYS A 450 3.55 26.73 -30.87
C LYS A 450 2.47 25.68 -30.55
N THR A 451 2.89 24.53 -30.06
CA THR A 451 1.99 23.43 -29.69
C THR A 451 1.71 23.38 -28.19
N LEU A 452 2.65 23.85 -27.38
CA LEU A 452 2.57 23.81 -25.92
C LEU A 452 2.78 25.20 -25.31
N VAL A 453 2.10 25.45 -24.21
CA VAL A 453 2.20 26.68 -23.42
C VAL A 453 2.93 26.43 -22.10
N TRP A 454 3.62 27.45 -21.61
CA TRP A 454 4.29 27.43 -20.31
C TRP A 454 4.29 28.81 -19.65
N PHE A 455 4.63 28.83 -18.36
CA PHE A 455 4.73 30.05 -17.58
C PHE A 455 5.98 30.83 -17.97
N PRO A 456 5.88 32.14 -18.26
CA PRO A 456 7.04 32.95 -18.60
C PRO A 456 7.97 33.12 -17.39
N ALA A 457 9.28 33.08 -17.62
CA ALA A 457 10.28 33.26 -16.56
C ALA A 457 10.20 34.64 -15.87
N LYS A 458 9.75 35.66 -16.61
CA LYS A 458 9.35 36.97 -16.06
C LYS A 458 7.87 37.20 -16.36
N PRO A 459 6.98 37.00 -15.36
CA PRO A 459 5.56 37.29 -15.51
C PRO A 459 5.31 38.75 -15.90
N ARG A 460 4.49 38.96 -16.93
CA ARG A 460 3.99 40.30 -17.32
C ARG A 460 2.67 40.65 -16.64
N VAL A 461 1.94 39.63 -16.20
CA VAL A 461 0.66 39.73 -15.52
C VAL A 461 0.85 39.48 -14.02
N GLU A 462 0.01 40.11 -13.19
CA GLU A 462 0.00 39.94 -11.73
C GLU A 462 -0.15 38.48 -11.29
N GLU A 463 0.48 38.12 -10.16
CA GLU A 463 0.40 36.77 -9.58
C GLU A 463 -1.04 36.30 -9.33
N LYS A 464 -1.91 37.23 -8.91
CA LYS A 464 -3.33 36.97 -8.66
C LYS A 464 -4.05 36.41 -9.90
N SER A 465 -3.66 36.81 -11.10
CA SER A 465 -4.27 36.30 -12.34
C SER A 465 -3.99 34.82 -12.57
N TYR A 466 -2.80 34.33 -12.22
CA TYR A 466 -2.48 32.90 -12.30
C TYR A 466 -3.27 32.09 -11.28
N PHE A 467 -3.47 32.63 -10.08
CA PHE A 467 -4.35 32.02 -9.08
C PHE A 467 -5.79 31.91 -9.62
N LEU A 468 -6.33 32.98 -10.20
CA LEU A 468 -7.68 32.98 -10.79
C LEU A 468 -7.81 32.06 -12.00
N PHE A 469 -6.77 31.95 -12.84
CA PHE A 469 -6.70 30.94 -13.89
C PHE A 469 -6.79 29.51 -13.31
N GLY A 470 -6.09 29.24 -12.20
CA GLY A 470 -6.20 27.97 -11.47
C GLY A 470 -7.61 27.72 -10.93
N VAL A 471 -8.27 28.74 -10.37
CA VAL A 471 -9.68 28.68 -9.94
C VAL A 471 -10.58 28.35 -11.14
N LEU A 472 -10.40 29.00 -12.28
CA LEU A 472 -11.16 28.72 -13.51
C LEU A 472 -10.98 27.27 -13.98
N CYS A 473 -9.76 26.73 -13.95
CA CYS A 473 -9.49 25.33 -14.28
C CYS A 473 -10.26 24.38 -13.35
N GLY A 474 -10.23 24.65 -12.05
CA GLY A 474 -10.99 23.89 -11.05
C GLY A 474 -12.50 23.99 -11.28
N MET A 475 -13.00 25.19 -11.59
CA MET A 475 -14.42 25.42 -11.88
C MET A 475 -14.88 24.72 -13.17
N ALA A 476 -14.07 24.70 -14.22
CA ALA A 476 -14.37 23.98 -15.46
C ALA A 476 -14.55 22.48 -15.17
N LEU A 477 -13.59 21.88 -14.47
CA LEU A 477 -13.64 20.48 -14.06
C LEU A 477 -14.87 20.18 -13.17
N TYR A 478 -15.12 21.02 -12.16
CA TYR A 478 -16.23 20.88 -11.22
C TYR A 478 -17.62 21.04 -11.86
N ASN A 479 -17.68 21.67 -13.04
CA ASN A 479 -18.91 21.85 -13.82
C ASN A 479 -19.01 20.93 -15.05
N HIS A 480 -18.20 19.86 -15.09
CA HIS A 480 -18.18 18.89 -16.21
C HIS A 480 -17.92 19.53 -17.57
N ASN A 481 -17.09 20.57 -17.60
CA ASN A 481 -16.66 21.18 -18.84
C ASN A 481 -15.21 20.80 -19.14
N ILE A 482 -15.01 20.21 -20.31
CA ILE A 482 -13.69 19.81 -20.80
C ILE A 482 -13.10 21.00 -21.52
N VAL A 483 -11.97 21.50 -21.02
CA VAL A 483 -11.23 22.61 -21.59
C VAL A 483 -9.90 22.11 -22.13
N HIS A 484 -9.50 22.63 -23.29
CA HIS A 484 -8.21 22.28 -23.88
C HIS A 484 -7.11 23.10 -23.19
N LEU A 485 -6.19 22.40 -22.52
CA LEU A 485 -5.06 23.00 -21.82
C LEU A 485 -3.77 22.45 -22.45
N PRO A 486 -3.12 23.18 -23.37
CA PRO A 486 -1.92 22.71 -24.07
C PRO A 486 -0.66 22.81 -23.21
N PHE A 487 -0.71 22.42 -21.94
CA PHE A 487 0.46 22.38 -21.07
C PHE A 487 1.17 21.02 -21.16
N PRO A 488 2.50 20.99 -21.05
CA PRO A 488 3.25 19.73 -20.98
C PRO A 488 2.90 18.96 -19.70
N LEU A 489 3.18 17.65 -19.69
CA LEU A 489 2.95 16.76 -18.55
C LEU A 489 3.64 17.26 -17.26
N ALA A 490 4.73 18.00 -17.42
CA ALA A 490 5.46 18.68 -16.35
C ALA A 490 4.54 19.47 -15.40
N LEU A 491 3.56 20.22 -15.93
CA LEU A 491 2.65 21.02 -15.11
C LEU A 491 1.83 20.13 -14.18
N PHE A 492 1.19 19.10 -14.75
CA PHE A 492 0.32 18.20 -14.00
C PHE A 492 1.11 17.40 -12.96
N LYS A 493 2.36 17.03 -13.25
CA LYS A 493 3.28 16.44 -12.25
C LYS A 493 3.54 17.39 -11.09
N LYS A 494 3.85 18.66 -11.37
CA LYS A 494 4.06 19.69 -10.33
C LYS A 494 2.82 19.88 -9.45
N MET A 495 1.61 19.89 -10.05
CA MET A 495 0.35 20.02 -9.30
C MET A 495 0.11 18.88 -8.30
N VAL A 496 0.61 17.67 -8.57
CA VAL A 496 0.47 16.52 -7.67
C VAL A 496 1.72 16.26 -6.81
N GLY A 497 2.67 17.20 -6.80
CA GLY A 497 3.91 17.11 -6.02
C GLY A 497 4.93 16.09 -6.55
N VAL A 498 4.86 15.74 -7.84
CA VAL A 498 5.85 14.90 -8.52
C VAL A 498 6.89 15.80 -9.19
N LYS A 499 8.18 15.54 -8.92
CA LYS A 499 9.28 16.28 -9.55
C LYS A 499 9.32 16.00 -11.06
N PRO A 500 9.39 17.03 -11.93
CA PRO A 500 9.64 16.84 -13.35
C PRO A 500 10.98 16.14 -13.63
N SER A 501 11.08 15.53 -14.80
CA SER A 501 12.22 14.77 -15.29
C SER A 501 12.74 15.36 -16.61
N LEU A 502 13.91 14.89 -17.07
CA LEU A 502 14.48 15.32 -18.36
C LEU A 502 13.52 15.07 -19.54
N GLU A 503 12.75 13.97 -19.47
CA GLU A 503 11.73 13.64 -20.46
C GLU A 503 10.63 14.70 -20.55
N ASP A 504 10.26 15.31 -19.42
CA ASP A 504 9.28 16.39 -19.37
C ASP A 504 9.81 17.69 -20.00
N LEU A 505 11.12 17.95 -19.87
CA LEU A 505 11.75 19.07 -20.58
C LEU A 505 11.79 18.82 -22.08
N ARG A 506 12.09 17.59 -22.51
CA ARG A 506 12.11 17.21 -23.93
C ARG A 506 10.73 17.31 -24.60
N GLU A 507 9.65 17.10 -23.85
CA GLU A 507 8.29 17.33 -24.33
C GLU A 507 8.05 18.81 -24.69
N PHE A 508 8.52 19.73 -23.84
CA PHE A 508 8.31 21.16 -24.02
C PHE A 508 9.32 21.79 -25.01
N ASP A 509 10.61 21.51 -24.79
CA ASP A 509 11.75 21.96 -25.58
C ASP A 509 12.59 20.75 -26.02
N PRO A 510 12.28 20.19 -27.22
CA PRO A 510 12.99 19.01 -27.73
C PRO A 510 14.49 19.27 -27.98
N VAL A 511 14.90 20.51 -28.26
CA VAL A 511 16.27 20.86 -28.59
C VAL A 511 17.13 20.86 -27.33
N VAL A 512 16.70 21.60 -26.31
CA VAL A 512 17.42 21.65 -25.02
C VAL A 512 17.38 20.29 -24.32
N GLY A 513 16.19 19.66 -24.25
CA GLY A 513 16.05 18.34 -23.65
C GLY A 513 16.86 17.26 -24.38
N GLY A 514 16.94 17.34 -25.71
CA GLY A 514 17.75 16.44 -26.53
C GLY A 514 19.25 16.62 -26.30
N SER A 515 19.71 17.87 -26.21
CA SER A 515 21.13 18.20 -25.98
C SER A 515 21.61 17.71 -24.60
N LEU A 516 20.80 17.90 -23.55
CA LEU A 516 21.11 17.40 -22.21
C LEU A 516 21.12 15.87 -22.13
N ARG A 517 20.28 15.19 -22.92
CA ARG A 517 20.32 13.73 -23.00
C ARG A 517 21.59 13.24 -23.71
N TYR A 518 21.95 13.87 -24.82
CA TYR A 518 23.19 13.57 -25.55
C TYR A 518 24.41 13.75 -24.63
N LEU A 519 24.41 14.79 -23.78
CA LEU A 519 25.43 14.99 -22.77
C LEU A 519 25.52 13.83 -21.75
N LEU A 520 24.38 13.27 -21.32
CA LEU A 520 24.34 12.21 -20.31
C LEU A 520 24.63 10.82 -20.88
N GLU A 521 24.32 10.57 -22.16
CA GLU A 521 24.40 9.24 -22.79
C GLU A 521 25.68 9.06 -23.61
N ASP A 522 26.16 10.12 -24.29
CA ASP A 522 27.17 10.02 -25.35
C ASP A 522 28.53 10.65 -25.00
N TYR A 523 28.65 11.37 -23.88
CA TYR A 523 29.93 11.93 -23.40
C TYR A 523 30.42 11.17 -22.15
N THR A 524 31.74 11.01 -22.04
CA THR A 524 32.38 10.57 -20.79
C THR A 524 32.65 11.77 -19.89
N ASP A 525 32.79 11.56 -18.57
CA ASP A 525 33.07 12.65 -17.61
C ASP A 525 34.31 13.47 -18.03
N ASP A 526 35.36 12.78 -18.50
CA ASP A 526 36.59 13.42 -18.98
C ASP A 526 36.34 14.28 -20.25
N ASP A 527 35.46 13.83 -21.16
CA ASP A 527 35.12 14.61 -22.35
C ASP A 527 34.33 15.88 -22.02
N VAL A 528 33.48 15.84 -20.98
CA VAL A 528 32.72 17.02 -20.54
C VAL A 528 33.64 18.06 -19.89
N GLU A 529 34.57 17.62 -19.06
CA GLU A 529 35.52 18.50 -18.36
C GLU A 529 36.57 19.08 -19.33
N GLU A 530 37.15 18.26 -20.21
CA GLU A 530 38.24 18.68 -21.08
C GLU A 530 37.78 19.35 -22.39
N ASN A 531 36.65 18.92 -22.98
CA ASN A 531 36.24 19.38 -24.32
C ASN A 531 35.08 20.39 -24.33
N LEU A 532 34.21 20.37 -23.30
CA LEU A 532 33.01 21.21 -23.27
C LEU A 532 33.10 22.40 -22.30
N ASP A 533 34.01 22.34 -21.30
CA ASP A 533 34.24 23.40 -20.30
C ASP A 533 32.94 23.98 -19.71
N MET A 534 31.97 23.09 -19.46
CA MET A 534 30.65 23.48 -18.96
C MET A 534 30.70 23.72 -17.46
N THR A 535 30.04 24.79 -17.03
CA THR A 535 29.90 25.13 -15.61
C THR A 535 28.48 24.83 -15.12
N PHE A 536 28.29 24.82 -13.80
CA PHE A 536 26.96 24.77 -13.18
C PHE A 536 26.19 26.10 -13.30
N THR A 537 26.54 26.97 -14.27
CA THR A 537 25.85 28.24 -14.55
C THR A 537 25.09 28.13 -15.86
N ILE A 538 23.80 28.46 -15.83
CA ILE A 538 22.97 28.51 -17.04
C ILE A 538 22.59 29.95 -17.36
N CYS A 539 22.55 30.26 -18.66
CA CYS A 539 22.08 31.55 -19.17
C CYS A 539 20.63 31.41 -19.62
N ILE A 540 19.72 32.17 -19.01
CA ILE A 540 18.32 32.23 -19.46
C ILE A 540 18.18 33.42 -20.40
N VAL A 541 18.01 33.13 -21.69
CA VAL A 541 17.76 34.16 -22.72
C VAL A 541 16.30 34.53 -22.68
N LEU A 542 16.01 35.72 -22.17
CA LEU A 542 14.68 36.31 -22.20
C LEU A 542 14.55 37.06 -23.53
N HIS A 543 13.46 36.86 -24.28
CA HIS A 543 13.21 37.60 -25.52
C HIS A 543 13.10 39.11 -25.26
N SER A 544 14.26 39.78 -25.24
CA SER A 544 14.61 41.21 -25.36
C SER A 544 15.99 41.45 -24.69
N ASN A 545 17.09 41.03 -25.35
CA ASN A 545 18.50 41.41 -25.08
C ASN A 545 19.00 41.47 -23.62
N LEU A 546 18.38 40.76 -22.68
CA LEU A 546 18.81 40.67 -21.29
C LEU A 546 19.02 39.20 -20.93
N SER A 547 20.28 38.77 -21.00
CA SER A 547 20.76 37.51 -20.43
C SER A 547 20.82 37.64 -18.91
N CYS A 548 20.25 36.67 -18.19
CA CYS A 548 20.52 36.49 -16.77
C CYS A 548 21.36 35.23 -16.60
N GLU A 549 22.52 35.36 -15.95
CA GLU A 549 23.30 34.23 -15.46
C GLU A 549 22.72 33.77 -14.13
N ILE A 550 22.43 32.48 -14.01
CA ILE A 550 21.98 31.88 -12.75
C ILE A 550 22.93 30.71 -12.44
N SER A 551 23.59 30.76 -11.29
CA SER A 551 24.36 29.64 -10.75
C SER A 551 23.41 28.61 -10.13
N LEU A 552 23.55 27.33 -10.49
CA LEU A 552 22.75 26.23 -9.95
C LEU A 552 22.98 26.02 -8.44
N ASP A 553 24.09 26.51 -7.87
CA ASP A 553 24.32 26.50 -6.41
C ASP A 553 23.26 27.30 -5.64
N THR A 554 22.63 28.28 -6.29
CA THR A 554 21.57 29.12 -5.67
C THR A 554 20.18 28.51 -5.82
N ILE A 555 20.02 27.42 -6.57
CA ILE A 555 18.73 26.73 -6.83
C ILE A 555 18.56 25.49 -5.93
N CYS A 556 19.59 25.10 -5.18
CA CYS A 556 19.58 23.94 -4.28
C CYS A 556 19.08 24.22 -2.84
N GLU A 557 18.65 25.45 -2.52
CA GLU A 557 17.84 25.78 -1.32
C GLU A 557 16.37 25.96 -1.70
#